data_AF-A0A2A5DMN6-F1
#
_entry.id   AF-A0A2A5DMN6-F1
#
_cell.length_a   1.000
_cell.length_b   1.000
_cell.length_c   1.000
_cell.angle_alpha   90.00
_cell.angle_beta   90.00
_cell.angle_gamma   90.00
#
_symmetry.space_group_name_H-M   'P 1'
#
loop_
_entity.id
_entity.type
_entity.pdbx_description
1 polymer ?
#
loop_
_entity_poly.entity_id
_entity_poly.type
_entity_poly.pdbx_seq_one_letter_code
_entity_poly.pdbx_strand_id
1 'polypeptide(L)'
;MTTDIHYTHPAEFELLAYAEGLVGQRADLNPQTVQHIQTCAFCSEMVEEMKSSMVLFDQIGSVEPSREMAASIEMASQKLRREIRTKKTMGRYWIQGKRLSVAAMVLLMAGALLNFGRINHEPILPGQGVQAEHITMNAEFFSLESLAVLTLEEKILTPAVFSMFRQPQSDWERSKLRALRAYEDDISEAMHALTNNSALVRAGQLIHQNRLLKGQTLKDVYVERH
;
A
#
# COMPACT_ATOMS: atom_id res chain seq x y z
N MET A 1 14.48 -41.22 -34.02
CA MET A 1 14.84 -41.05 -32.61
C MET A 1 14.62 -39.59 -32.26
N THR A 2 13.39 -39.24 -31.91
CA THR A 2 13.01 -37.89 -31.44
C THR A 2 13.19 -37.90 -29.94
N THR A 3 14.28 -37.30 -29.46
CA THR A 3 14.45 -37.03 -28.04
C THR A 3 13.52 -35.87 -27.68
N ASP A 4 12.38 -36.19 -27.09
CA ASP A 4 11.53 -35.22 -26.40
C ASP A 4 12.30 -34.70 -25.18
N ILE A 5 13.06 -33.63 -25.39
CA ILE A 5 13.62 -32.83 -24.32
C ILE A 5 12.46 -31.95 -23.84
N HIS A 6 11.90 -32.26 -22.67
CA HIS A 6 11.01 -31.35 -21.95
C HIS A 6 11.80 -30.09 -21.58
N TYR A 7 11.89 -29.14 -22.51
CA TYR A 7 12.39 -27.81 -22.20
C TYR A 7 11.38 -27.12 -21.29
N THR A 8 11.82 -26.83 -20.07
CA THR A 8 11.10 -25.95 -19.16
C THR A 8 11.05 -24.58 -19.82
N HIS A 9 9.84 -24.04 -20.04
CA HIS A 9 9.70 -22.70 -20.60
C HIS A 9 10.27 -21.66 -19.63
N PRO A 10 10.92 -20.59 -20.14
CA PRO A 10 11.32 -19.44 -19.33
C PRO A 10 10.13 -18.87 -18.59
N ALA A 11 10.37 -18.33 -17.39
CA ALA A 11 9.34 -17.66 -16.64
C ALA A 11 8.87 -16.39 -17.39
N GLU A 12 7.61 -16.01 -17.20
CA GLU A 12 6.99 -14.88 -17.88
C GLU A 12 7.79 -13.57 -17.71
N PHE A 13 8.37 -13.34 -16.53
CA PHE A 13 9.20 -12.16 -16.28
C PHE A 13 10.48 -12.13 -17.14
N GLU A 14 11.04 -13.29 -17.51
CA GLU A 14 12.23 -13.38 -18.37
C GLU A 14 11.87 -13.08 -19.83
N LEU A 15 10.70 -13.55 -20.29
CA LEU A 15 10.16 -13.24 -21.61
C LEU A 15 9.83 -11.75 -21.73
N LEU A 16 9.26 -11.16 -20.67
CA LEU A 16 8.98 -9.73 -20.59
C LEU A 16 10.28 -8.90 -20.63
N ALA A 17 11.26 -9.23 -19.80
CA ALA A 17 12.56 -8.55 -19.79
C ALA A 17 13.27 -8.64 -21.15
N TYR A 18 13.14 -9.79 -21.83
CA TYR A 18 13.65 -9.96 -23.19
C TYR A 18 12.91 -9.06 -24.20
N ALA A 19 11.57 -9.01 -24.16
CA ALA A 19 10.76 -8.15 -25.01
C ALA A 19 11.07 -6.65 -24.79
N GLU A 20 11.23 -6.22 -23.54
CA GLU A 20 11.66 -4.86 -23.18
C GLU A 20 13.04 -4.54 -23.74
N GLY A 21 14.00 -5.47 -23.65
CA GLY A 21 15.34 -5.32 -24.20
C GLY A 21 15.34 -5.13 -25.73
N LEU A 22 14.44 -5.82 -26.44
CA LEU A 22 14.25 -5.66 -27.88
C LEU A 22 13.72 -4.28 -28.26
N VAL A 23 12.77 -3.73 -27.50
CA VAL A 23 12.20 -2.39 -27.76
C VAL A 23 13.17 -1.28 -27.36
N GLY A 24 13.80 -1.40 -26.19
CA GLY A 24 14.69 -0.38 -25.62
C GLY A 24 16.12 -0.37 -26.15
N GLN A 25 16.49 -1.26 -27.08
CA GLN A 25 17.85 -1.45 -27.59
C GLN A 25 18.92 -1.67 -26.49
N ARG A 26 18.54 -2.21 -25.33
CA ARG A 26 19.44 -2.49 -24.20
C ARG A 26 19.85 -3.96 -24.22
N ALA A 27 21.16 -4.20 -24.37
CA ALA A 27 21.72 -5.44 -24.89
C ALA A 27 22.28 -6.43 -23.84
N ASP A 28 21.72 -6.49 -22.64
CA ASP A 28 22.05 -7.56 -21.68
C ASP A 28 20.95 -8.62 -21.69
N LEU A 29 20.86 -9.35 -22.79
CA LEU A 29 19.93 -10.46 -22.95
C LEU A 29 20.59 -11.76 -22.49
N ASN A 30 19.90 -12.53 -21.65
CA ASN A 30 20.38 -13.85 -21.24
C ASN A 30 20.49 -14.76 -22.48
N PRO A 31 21.69 -15.27 -22.82
CA PRO A 31 21.90 -16.07 -24.02
C PRO A 31 21.08 -17.37 -24.03
N GLN A 32 20.78 -17.95 -22.87
CA GLN A 32 19.96 -19.16 -22.78
C GLN A 32 18.50 -18.89 -23.16
N THR A 33 17.97 -17.75 -22.70
CA THR A 33 16.61 -17.29 -23.03
C THR A 33 16.50 -16.97 -24.52
N VAL A 34 17.53 -16.32 -25.11
CA VAL A 34 17.60 -16.04 -26.55
C VAL A 34 17.54 -17.34 -27.36
N GLN A 35 18.36 -18.32 -27.00
CA GLN A 35 18.42 -19.61 -27.71
C GLN A 35 17.09 -20.38 -27.59
N HIS A 36 16.45 -20.35 -26.42
CA HIS A 36 15.15 -20.98 -26.23
C HIS A 36 14.07 -20.31 -27.09
N ILE A 37 13.99 -18.97 -27.10
CA ILE A 37 12.99 -18.24 -27.89
C ILE A 37 13.16 -18.51 -29.39
N GLN A 38 14.39 -18.64 -29.88
CA GLN A 38 14.66 -18.97 -31.29
C GLN A 38 14.23 -20.39 -31.68
N THR A 39 14.09 -21.30 -30.71
CA THR A 39 13.77 -22.71 -30.95
C THR A 39 12.34 -23.09 -30.56
N CYS A 40 11.71 -22.31 -29.67
CA CYS A 40 10.35 -22.53 -29.19
C CYS A 40 9.35 -21.55 -29.80
N ALA A 41 8.48 -22.04 -30.68
CA ALA A 41 7.45 -21.25 -31.33
C ALA A 41 6.52 -20.53 -30.33
N PHE A 42 6.10 -21.23 -29.26
CA PHE A 42 5.23 -20.67 -28.23
C PHE A 42 5.86 -19.44 -27.54
N CYS A 43 7.10 -19.56 -27.08
CA CYS A 43 7.79 -18.44 -26.44
C CYS A 43 8.08 -17.30 -27.42
N SER A 44 8.31 -17.60 -28.70
CA SER A 44 8.50 -16.58 -29.73
C SER A 44 7.24 -15.75 -30.00
N GLU A 45 6.07 -16.40 -30.02
CA GLU A 45 4.77 -15.75 -30.24
C GLU A 45 4.42 -14.85 -29.06
N MET A 46 4.61 -15.35 -27.83
CA MET A 46 4.38 -14.59 -26.60
C MET A 46 5.26 -13.34 -26.50
N VAL A 47 6.53 -13.43 -26.92
CA VAL A 47 7.44 -12.27 -26.95
C VAL A 47 7.02 -11.24 -28.00
N GLU A 48 6.57 -11.67 -29.19
CA GLU A 48 6.07 -10.75 -30.22
C GLU A 48 4.76 -10.07 -29.79
N GLU A 49 3.88 -10.78 -29.08
CA GLU A 49 2.68 -10.19 -28.48
C GLU A 49 3.05 -9.08 -27.48
N MET A 50 3.94 -9.38 -26.52
CA MET A 50 4.43 -8.39 -25.55
C MET A 50 5.07 -7.18 -26.24
N LYS A 51 5.93 -7.41 -27.23
CA LYS A 51 6.58 -6.36 -28.02
C LYS A 51 5.57 -5.49 -28.76
N SER A 52 4.54 -6.09 -29.37
CA SER A 52 3.51 -5.35 -30.08
C SER A 52 2.74 -4.40 -29.16
N SER A 53 2.45 -4.83 -27.93
CA SER A 53 1.79 -4.00 -26.93
C SER A 53 2.66 -2.80 -26.51
N MET A 54 3.97 -3.02 -26.32
CA MET A 54 4.93 -1.97 -25.94
C MET A 54 5.14 -0.94 -27.05
N VAL A 55 5.25 -1.40 -28.31
CA VAL A 55 5.36 -0.50 -29.47
C VAL A 55 4.10 0.36 -29.61
N LEU A 56 2.92 -0.19 -29.31
CA LEU A 56 1.68 0.58 -29.32
C LEU A 56 1.69 1.68 -28.26
N PHE A 57 2.25 1.43 -27.08
CA PHE A 57 2.43 2.47 -26.05
C PHE A 57 3.45 3.54 -26.43
N ASP A 58 4.53 3.17 -27.13
CA ASP A 58 5.54 4.13 -27.59
C ASP A 58 5.00 5.04 -28.72
N GLN A 59 4.10 4.51 -29.55
CA GLN A 59 3.41 5.29 -30.60
C GLN A 59 2.37 6.27 -30.04
N ILE A 60 1.84 6.03 -28.84
CA ILE A 60 1.06 7.02 -28.10
C ILE A 60 2.07 8.02 -27.54
N GLY A 61 2.53 8.92 -28.41
CA GLY A 61 3.59 9.88 -28.11
C GLY A 61 3.39 10.57 -26.76
N SER A 62 4.50 10.85 -26.07
CA SER A 62 4.48 11.39 -24.72
C SER A 62 3.49 12.55 -24.60
N VAL A 63 2.42 12.35 -23.84
CA VAL A 63 1.50 13.45 -23.51
C VAL A 63 2.28 14.42 -22.65
N GLU A 64 2.72 15.52 -23.25
CA GLU A 64 3.40 16.58 -22.52
C GLU A 64 2.38 17.15 -21.51
N PRO A 65 2.62 17.00 -20.19
CA PRO A 65 1.67 17.44 -19.20
C PRO A 65 1.46 18.96 -19.38
N SER A 66 0.21 19.40 -19.41
CA SER A 66 -0.09 20.82 -19.60
C SER A 66 0.63 21.64 -18.52
N ARG A 67 1.07 22.86 -18.86
CA ARG A 67 1.75 23.75 -17.89
C ARG A 67 0.91 24.01 -16.64
N GLU A 68 -0.42 24.00 -16.79
CA GLU A 68 -1.36 24.09 -15.66
C GLU A 68 -1.34 22.84 -14.77
N MET A 69 -1.26 21.64 -15.36
CA MET A 69 -1.14 20.40 -14.61
C MET A 69 0.18 20.36 -13.83
N ALA A 70 1.30 20.74 -14.45
CA ALA A 70 2.59 20.88 -13.78
C ALA A 70 2.53 21.88 -12.61
N ALA A 71 1.92 23.05 -12.82
CA ALA A 71 1.75 24.07 -11.77
C ALA A 71 0.85 23.59 -10.62
N SER A 72 -0.21 22.84 -10.92
CA SER A 72 -1.09 22.25 -9.90
C SER A 72 -0.37 21.22 -9.02
N ILE A 73 0.50 20.41 -9.61
CA ILE A 73 1.32 19.42 -8.89
C ILE A 73 2.33 20.16 -8.01
N GLU A 74 2.95 21.22 -8.52
CA GLU A 74 3.91 22.02 -7.76
C GLU A 74 3.23 22.70 -6.56
N MET A 75 2.06 23.32 -6.75
CA MET A 75 1.27 23.91 -5.67
C MET A 75 0.82 22.88 -4.64
N ALA A 76 0.37 21.70 -5.07
CA ALA A 76 0.01 20.59 -4.19
C ALA A 76 1.21 20.13 -3.36
N SER A 77 2.39 20.04 -3.97
CA SER A 77 3.64 19.67 -3.29
C SER A 77 4.04 20.69 -2.22
N GLN A 78 3.88 21.99 -2.50
CA GLN A 78 4.19 23.06 -1.55
C GLN A 78 3.22 23.06 -0.36
N LYS A 79 1.93 22.81 -0.60
CA LYS A 79 0.92 22.69 0.45
C LYS A 79 1.24 21.51 1.38
N LEU A 80 1.59 20.36 0.83
CA LEU A 80 2.01 19.19 1.61
C LEU A 80 3.23 19.49 2.49
N ARG A 81 4.26 20.16 1.93
CA ARG A 81 5.47 20.55 2.68
C ARG A 81 5.14 21.47 3.87
N ARG A 82 4.17 22.38 3.72
CA ARG A 82 3.72 23.27 4.81
C ARG A 82 2.97 22.51 5.90
N GLU A 83 2.06 21.62 5.53
CA GLU A 83 1.31 20.79 6.48
C GLU A 83 2.21 19.83 7.28
N ILE A 84 3.28 19.33 6.67
CA ILE A 84 4.27 18.50 7.38
C ILE A 84 5.02 19.33 8.43
N ARG A 85 5.41 20.57 8.11
CA ARG A 85 6.11 21.46 9.07
C ARG A 85 5.23 21.78 10.27
N THR A 86 3.94 22.05 10.07
CA THR A 86 3.00 22.34 11.17
C THR A 86 2.66 21.11 12.02
N LYS A 87 2.53 19.93 11.39
CA LYS A 87 2.32 18.66 12.12
C LYS A 87 3.54 18.24 12.95
N LYS A 88 4.77 18.43 12.44
CA LYS A 88 6.02 18.10 13.17
C LYS A 88 6.22 18.99 14.41
N THR A 89 5.81 20.25 14.38
CA THR A 89 5.92 21.14 15.55
C THR A 89 4.85 20.80 16.59
N MET A 90 3.58 20.60 16.20
CA MET A 90 2.52 20.22 17.13
C MET A 90 2.75 18.85 17.79
N GLY A 91 3.30 17.87 17.06
CA GLY A 91 3.63 16.55 17.61
C GLY A 91 4.67 16.59 18.73
N ARG A 92 5.69 17.48 18.66
CA ARG A 92 6.69 17.60 19.72
C ARG A 92 6.11 18.15 21.03
N TYR A 93 5.23 19.16 20.96
CA TYR A 93 4.59 19.72 22.15
C TYR A 93 3.61 18.72 22.79
N TRP A 94 2.91 17.93 21.97
CA TRP A 94 1.97 16.91 22.47
C TRP A 94 2.67 15.72 23.14
N ILE A 95 3.83 15.30 22.63
CA ILE A 95 4.63 14.22 23.22
C ILE A 95 5.27 14.65 24.55
N GLN A 96 5.70 15.91 24.69
CA GLN A 96 6.23 16.42 25.97
C GLN A 96 5.15 16.56 27.05
N GLY A 97 3.92 16.95 26.69
CA GLY A 97 2.79 17.00 27.63
C GLY A 97 2.41 15.64 28.22
N LYS A 98 2.42 14.57 27.40
CA LYS A 98 2.11 13.21 27.86
C LYS A 98 3.13 12.63 28.84
N ARG A 99 4.41 13.03 28.76
CA ARG A 99 5.44 12.56 29.70
C ARG A 99 5.29 13.15 31.10
N LEU A 100 4.78 14.39 31.22
CA LEU A 100 4.49 15.00 32.52
C LEU A 100 3.26 14.37 33.20
N SER A 101 2.22 14.01 32.44
CA SER A 101 1.00 13.45 33.03
C SER A 101 1.20 12.05 33.63
N VAL A 102 2.03 11.22 33.01
CA VAL A 102 2.34 9.87 33.52
C VAL A 102 3.15 9.94 34.82
N ALA A 103 4.10 10.87 34.93
CA ALA A 103 4.88 11.06 36.16
C ALA A 103 4.01 11.52 37.35
N ALA A 104 3.03 12.41 37.10
CA ALA A 104 2.09 12.84 38.12
C ALA A 104 1.16 11.70 38.60
N MET A 105 0.76 10.81 37.69
CA MET A 105 -0.10 9.66 38.03
C MET A 105 0.63 8.62 38.88
N VAL A 106 1.92 8.38 38.61
CA VAL A 106 2.76 7.46 39.42
C VAL A 106 3.00 8.01 40.82
N LEU A 107 3.24 9.32 40.96
CA LEU A 107 3.39 9.96 42.27
C LEU A 107 2.09 9.95 43.09
N LEU A 108 0.94 10.12 42.44
CA LEU A 108 -0.37 9.99 43.09
C LEU A 108 -0.68 8.54 43.52
N MET A 109 -0.32 7.54 42.71
CA MET A 109 -0.46 6.12 43.10
C MET A 109 0.45 5.76 44.28
N ALA A 110 1.69 6.25 44.31
CA ALA A 110 2.62 6.01 45.42
C ALA A 110 2.14 6.69 46.72
N GLY A 111 1.54 7.88 46.63
CA GLY A 111 0.93 8.57 47.77
C GLY A 111 -0.35 7.90 48.29
N ALA A 112 -1.13 7.28 47.39
CA ALA A 112 -2.35 6.55 47.77
C ALA A 112 -2.03 5.24 48.50
N LEU A 113 -0.99 4.51 48.10
CA LEU A 113 -0.60 3.24 48.74
C LEU A 113 -0.11 3.40 50.18
N LEU A 114 0.43 4.58 50.55
CA LEU A 114 0.88 4.84 51.92
C LEU A 114 -0.24 5.34 52.86
N ASN A 115 -1.37 5.80 52.33
CA ASN A 115 -2.51 6.30 53.14
C ASN A 115 -3.68 5.31 53.26
N PHE A 116 -3.82 4.33 52.36
CA PHE A 116 -4.94 3.38 52.35
C PHE A 116 -4.63 2.04 53.05
N GLY A 117 -3.93 2.09 54.18
CA GLY A 117 -3.79 0.94 55.10
C GLY A 117 -5.06 0.61 55.90
N ARG A 118 -6.19 1.27 55.64
CA ARG A 118 -7.48 0.99 56.28
C ARG A 118 -8.62 1.24 55.28
N ILE A 119 -9.62 0.35 55.34
CA ILE A 119 -10.94 0.38 54.69
C ILE A 119 -11.09 -0.61 53.50
N ASN A 120 -11.57 -1.79 53.88
CA ASN A 120 -12.54 -2.70 53.25
C ASN A 120 -12.60 -2.86 51.72
N HIS A 121 -12.47 -4.12 51.31
CA HIS A 121 -12.75 -4.67 49.98
C HIS A 121 -14.21 -4.51 49.54
N GLU A 122 -14.41 -4.07 48.30
CA GLU A 122 -15.40 -4.62 47.37
C GLU A 122 -14.78 -4.70 45.96
N PRO A 123 -15.06 -5.73 45.15
CA PRO A 123 -14.53 -5.85 43.80
C PRO A 123 -15.49 -5.18 42.81
N ILE A 124 -15.04 -4.10 42.15
CA ILE A 124 -15.74 -3.51 41.01
C ILE A 124 -15.03 -3.97 39.73
N LEU A 125 -15.72 -4.80 38.94
CA LEU A 125 -15.34 -5.19 37.58
C LEU A 125 -15.32 -3.97 36.64
N PRO A 126 -14.31 -3.77 35.79
CA PRO A 126 -14.35 -2.75 34.76
C PRO A 126 -15.15 -3.25 33.55
N GLY A 127 -16.41 -2.85 33.46
CA GLY A 127 -17.16 -2.88 32.21
C GLY A 127 -16.60 -1.83 31.25
N GLN A 128 -15.72 -2.24 30.34
CA GLN A 128 -15.31 -1.43 29.19
C GLN A 128 -16.48 -1.30 28.22
N GLY A 129 -17.28 -0.24 28.38
CA GLY A 129 -18.14 0.26 27.33
C GLY A 129 -17.33 1.17 26.40
N VAL A 130 -16.60 0.59 25.45
CA VAL A 130 -16.14 1.35 24.28
C VAL A 130 -17.39 1.64 23.47
N GLN A 131 -17.88 2.88 23.53
CA GLN A 131 -18.92 3.32 22.63
C GLN A 131 -18.37 3.25 21.20
N ALA A 132 -18.85 2.29 20.44
CA ALA A 132 -18.71 2.28 19.00
C ALA A 132 -19.52 3.46 18.46
N GLU A 133 -18.82 4.48 17.99
CA GLU A 133 -19.40 5.58 17.22
C GLU A 133 -20.00 4.97 15.95
N HIS A 134 -21.31 4.77 15.98
CA HIS A 134 -22.07 4.23 14.87
C HIS A 134 -22.15 5.33 13.80
N ILE A 135 -21.17 5.35 12.91
CA ILE A 135 -21.21 6.17 11.70
C ILE A 135 -22.35 5.61 10.84
N THR A 136 -23.53 6.23 10.95
CA THR A 136 -24.64 6.03 10.02
C THR A 136 -24.30 6.71 8.71
N MET A 137 -23.53 6.02 7.88
CA MET A 137 -23.39 6.38 6.47
C MET A 137 -24.37 5.56 5.64
N ASN A 138 -25.14 6.30 4.85
CA ASN A 138 -26.16 5.79 3.93
C ASN A 138 -25.63 4.57 3.18
N ALA A 139 -26.48 3.54 3.07
CA ALA A 139 -26.21 2.35 2.29
C ALA A 139 -26.16 2.72 0.80
N GLU A 140 -25.06 3.34 0.37
CA GLU A 140 -24.68 3.33 -1.03
C GLU A 140 -24.37 1.87 -1.37
N PHE A 141 -25.13 1.34 -2.32
CA PHE A 141 -24.80 0.09 -2.96
C PHE A 141 -23.43 0.26 -3.61
N PHE A 142 -22.38 -0.21 -2.95
CA PHE A 142 -21.06 -0.27 -3.54
C PHE A 142 -21.11 -1.26 -4.71
N SER A 143 -21.09 -0.76 -5.94
CA SER A 143 -20.95 -1.65 -7.09
C SER A 143 -19.57 -2.30 -7.01
N LEU A 144 -19.50 -3.63 -7.21
CA LEU A 144 -18.25 -4.39 -7.18
C LEU A 144 -17.18 -3.77 -8.09
N GLU A 145 -17.63 -3.19 -9.22
CA GLU A 145 -16.80 -2.51 -10.19
C GLU A 145 -16.18 -1.21 -9.65
N SER A 146 -16.94 -0.40 -8.90
CA SER A 146 -16.41 0.79 -8.23
C SER A 146 -15.38 0.45 -7.13
N LEU A 147 -15.57 -0.69 -6.46
CA LEU A 147 -14.65 -1.20 -5.44
C LEU A 147 -13.44 -1.93 -6.04
N ALA A 148 -13.48 -2.34 -7.30
CA ALA A 148 -12.34 -2.98 -7.96
C ALA A 148 -11.31 -1.94 -8.44
N VAL A 149 -11.75 -0.75 -8.87
CA VAL A 149 -10.88 0.30 -9.39
C VAL A 149 -9.93 0.82 -8.29
N LEU A 150 -8.63 0.57 -8.45
CA LEU A 150 -7.60 1.14 -7.59
C LEU A 150 -7.64 2.67 -7.62
N THR A 151 -7.43 3.30 -6.48
CA THR A 151 -7.32 4.75 -6.43
C THR A 151 -6.06 5.20 -7.19
N LEU A 152 -6.09 6.40 -7.79
CA LEU A 152 -4.92 6.96 -8.50
C LEU A 152 -3.68 6.99 -7.58
N GLU A 153 -3.90 7.28 -6.29
CA GLU A 153 -2.85 7.31 -5.28
C GLU A 153 -2.22 5.93 -5.06
N GLU A 154 -3.01 4.87 -4.95
CA GLU A 154 -2.49 3.50 -4.86
C GLU A 154 -1.74 3.12 -6.14
N LYS A 155 -2.27 3.46 -7.32
CA LYS A 155 -1.64 3.12 -8.61
C LYS A 155 -0.24 3.74 -8.76
N ILE A 156 -0.04 4.95 -8.24
CA ILE A 156 1.23 5.69 -8.36
C ILE A 156 2.18 5.35 -7.19
N LEU A 157 1.67 5.34 -5.95
CA LEU A 157 2.53 5.22 -4.76
C LEU A 157 2.92 3.77 -4.46
N THR A 158 2.09 2.78 -4.80
CA THR A 158 2.42 1.37 -4.58
C THR A 158 3.71 0.98 -5.31
N PRO A 159 3.86 1.19 -6.63
CA PRO A 159 5.11 0.90 -7.28
C PRO A 159 6.24 1.76 -6.69
N ALA A 160 6.06 3.04 -6.41
CA ALA A 160 7.14 3.85 -5.81
C ALA A 160 7.60 3.36 -4.42
N VAL A 161 6.71 2.78 -3.61
CA VAL A 161 7.04 2.24 -2.28
C VAL A 161 7.63 0.83 -2.37
N PHE A 162 7.24 0.02 -3.35
CA PHE A 162 7.68 -1.38 -3.47
C PHE A 162 8.71 -1.65 -4.57
N SER A 163 8.97 -0.73 -5.51
CA SER A 163 9.82 -0.93 -6.70
C SER A 163 11.32 -0.84 -6.44
N MET A 164 11.74 -0.47 -5.25
CA MET A 164 13.15 -0.55 -4.86
C MET A 164 13.33 -1.76 -3.97
N PHE A 165 14.28 -2.63 -4.31
CA PHE A 165 14.86 -3.68 -3.45
C PHE A 165 15.56 -3.10 -2.20
N ARG A 166 15.04 -2.00 -1.63
CA ARG A 166 15.49 -1.42 -0.37
C ARG A 166 14.82 -2.18 0.75
N GLN A 167 15.67 -2.83 1.55
CA GLN A 167 15.26 -3.28 2.87
C GLN A 167 14.80 -2.06 3.70
N PRO A 168 13.75 -2.24 4.52
CA PRO A 168 13.27 -1.17 5.39
C PRO A 168 14.37 -0.75 6.36
N GLN A 169 14.65 0.54 6.40
CA GLN A 169 15.76 1.13 7.15
C GLN A 169 15.42 1.34 8.63
N SER A 170 14.13 1.37 8.98
CA SER A 170 13.68 1.57 10.36
C SER A 170 12.59 0.57 10.77
N ASP A 171 12.47 0.34 12.09
CA ASP A 171 11.38 -0.50 12.64
C ASP A 171 9.99 0.12 12.41
N TRP A 172 9.92 1.45 12.39
CA TRP A 172 8.69 2.18 12.02
C TRP A 172 8.26 1.81 10.60
N GLU A 173 9.18 1.85 9.66
CA GLU A 173 8.93 1.51 8.25
C GLU A 173 8.53 0.04 8.09
N ARG A 174 9.21 -0.89 8.79
CA ARG A 174 8.80 -2.30 8.83
C ARG A 174 7.37 -2.46 9.34
N SER A 175 6.99 -1.70 10.36
CA SER A 175 5.62 -1.73 10.89
C SER A 175 4.62 -1.23 9.85
N LYS A 176 4.93 -0.15 9.13
CA LYS A 176 4.05 0.39 8.08
C LYS A 176 3.93 -0.57 6.90
N LEU A 177 5.01 -1.20 6.45
CA LEU A 177 4.97 -2.20 5.39
C LEU A 177 4.15 -3.45 5.80
N ARG A 178 4.23 -3.88 7.06
CA ARG A 178 3.37 -4.95 7.59
C ARG A 178 1.90 -4.55 7.59
N ALA A 179 1.60 -3.32 8.00
CA ALA A 179 0.23 -2.79 7.95
C ALA A 179 -0.32 -2.74 6.51
N LEU A 180 0.49 -2.31 5.53
CA LEU A 180 0.10 -2.31 4.13
C LEU A 180 -0.28 -3.70 3.61
N ARG A 181 0.49 -4.73 3.98
CA ARG A 181 0.16 -6.12 3.63
C ARG A 181 -1.15 -6.57 4.29
N ALA A 182 -1.32 -6.27 5.59
CA ALA A 182 -2.56 -6.59 6.29
C ALA A 182 -3.79 -5.94 5.62
N TYR A 183 -3.69 -4.68 5.17
CA TYR A 183 -4.77 -4.03 4.44
C TYR A 183 -5.06 -4.70 3.09
N GLU A 184 -4.03 -5.18 2.37
CA GLU A 184 -4.18 -5.93 1.13
C GLU A 184 -4.94 -7.24 1.37
N ASP A 185 -4.52 -7.99 2.39
CA ASP A 185 -5.13 -9.27 2.79
C ASP A 185 -6.61 -9.06 3.15
N ASP A 186 -6.91 -8.08 4.01
CA ASP A 186 -8.28 -7.74 4.42
C ASP A 186 -9.16 -7.30 3.23
N ILE A 187 -8.61 -6.50 2.30
CA ILE A 187 -9.34 -6.08 1.09
C ILE A 187 -9.65 -7.31 0.23
N SER A 188 -8.68 -8.20 0.04
CA SER A 188 -8.86 -9.42 -0.76
C SER A 188 -9.91 -10.36 -0.15
N GLU A 189 -9.90 -10.52 1.17
CA GLU A 189 -10.88 -11.33 1.90
C GLU A 189 -12.29 -10.72 1.80
N ALA A 190 -12.41 -9.40 1.98
CA ALA A 190 -13.68 -8.71 1.85
C ALA A 190 -14.22 -8.72 0.41
N MET A 191 -13.33 -8.65 -0.59
CA MET A 191 -13.72 -8.83 -1.99
C MET A 191 -14.25 -10.25 -2.23
N HIS A 192 -13.59 -11.27 -1.69
CA HIS A 192 -14.05 -12.66 -1.78
C HIS A 192 -15.39 -12.87 -1.06
N ALA A 193 -15.63 -12.18 0.06
CA ALA A 193 -16.91 -12.19 0.75
C ALA A 193 -18.02 -11.55 -0.12
N LEU A 194 -17.73 -10.43 -0.80
CA LEU A 194 -18.67 -9.77 -1.71
C LEU A 194 -18.97 -10.59 -2.97
N THR A 195 -18.00 -11.33 -3.51
CA THR A 195 -18.26 -12.20 -4.67
C THR A 195 -19.21 -13.34 -4.32
N ASN A 196 -19.13 -13.85 -3.09
CA ASN A 196 -20.05 -14.90 -2.59
C ASN A 196 -21.40 -14.32 -2.14
N ASN A 197 -21.42 -13.08 -1.67
CA ASN A 197 -22.63 -12.38 -1.25
C ASN A 197 -22.53 -10.87 -1.53
N SER A 198 -23.08 -10.45 -2.67
CA SER A 198 -23.03 -9.04 -3.11
C SER A 198 -23.83 -8.08 -2.23
N ALA A 199 -24.73 -8.59 -1.37
CA ALA A 199 -25.53 -7.78 -0.45
C ALA A 199 -24.81 -7.50 0.88
N LEU A 200 -23.57 -7.97 1.05
CA LEU A 200 -22.84 -7.85 2.31
C LEU A 200 -22.21 -6.45 2.47
N VAL A 201 -23.05 -5.48 2.85
CA VAL A 201 -22.69 -4.05 3.01
C VAL A 201 -21.42 -3.85 3.84
N ARG A 202 -21.25 -4.65 4.91
CA ARG A 202 -20.10 -4.58 5.80
C ARG A 202 -18.77 -4.83 5.08
N ALA A 203 -18.73 -5.73 4.09
CA ALA A 203 -17.52 -6.00 3.33
C ALA A 203 -17.16 -4.83 2.40
N GLY A 204 -18.16 -4.20 1.77
CA GLY A 204 -17.93 -2.97 0.99
C GLY A 204 -17.36 -1.82 1.84
N GLN A 205 -17.91 -1.62 3.04
CA GLN A 205 -17.40 -0.64 3.99
C GLN A 205 -15.96 -0.93 4.43
N LEU A 206 -15.65 -2.20 4.68
CA LEU A 206 -14.30 -2.63 5.08
C LEU A 206 -13.28 -2.39 3.97
N ILE A 207 -13.64 -2.69 2.71
CA ILE A 207 -12.79 -2.39 1.54
C ILE A 207 -12.53 -0.89 1.45
N HIS A 208 -13.58 -0.07 1.55
CA HIS A 208 -13.45 1.37 1.45
C HIS A 208 -12.55 1.94 2.56
N GLN A 209 -12.78 1.54 3.81
CA GLN A 209 -11.99 1.97 4.95
C GLN A 209 -10.52 1.55 4.82
N ASN A 210 -10.26 0.29 4.46
CA ASN A 210 -8.90 -0.21 4.32
C ASN A 210 -8.15 0.44 3.15
N ARG A 211 -8.83 0.79 2.06
CA ARG A 211 -8.24 1.58 0.97
C ARG A 211 -7.85 2.99 1.42
N LEU A 212 -8.69 3.66 2.20
CA LEU A 212 -8.34 4.97 2.78
C LEU A 212 -7.10 4.87 3.69
N LEU A 213 -7.05 3.86 4.56
CA LEU A 213 -5.92 3.62 5.46
C LEU A 213 -4.65 3.24 4.68
N LYS A 214 -4.77 2.42 3.63
CA LYS A 214 -3.69 2.02 2.73
C LYS A 214 -3.12 3.24 2.00
N GLY A 215 -3.96 4.06 1.39
CA GLY A 215 -3.53 5.30 0.72
C GLY A 215 -2.80 6.26 1.65
N GLN A 216 -3.33 6.48 2.86
CA GLN A 216 -2.68 7.31 3.87
C GLN A 216 -1.32 6.72 4.30
N THR A 217 -1.26 5.40 4.47
CA THR A 217 -0.02 4.72 4.88
C THR A 217 1.04 4.73 3.77
N LEU A 218 0.65 4.58 2.50
CA LEU A 218 1.54 4.71 1.35
C LEU A 218 2.14 6.13 1.28
N LYS A 219 1.33 7.16 1.50
CA LYS A 219 1.81 8.55 1.59
C LYS A 219 2.81 8.73 2.72
N ASP A 220 2.50 8.23 3.91
CA ASP A 220 3.42 8.32 5.07
C ASP A 220 4.78 7.70 4.74
N VAL A 221 4.80 6.49 4.15
CA VAL A 221 6.04 5.78 3.80
C VAL A 221 6.79 6.49 2.68
N TYR A 222 6.09 6.99 1.65
CA TYR A 222 6.71 7.71 0.54
C TYR A 222 7.42 8.98 1.01
N VAL A 223 6.77 9.76 1.88
CA VAL A 223 7.30 11.01 2.45
C VAL A 223 8.47 10.79 3.39
N GLU A 224 8.50 9.70 4.16
CA GLU A 224 9.67 9.43 5.02
C GLU A 224 10.89 9.00 4.20
N ARG A 225 10.68 8.42 3.03
CA ARG A 225 11.75 7.96 2.13
C ARG A 225 12.31 9.05 1.21
N HIS A 226 11.60 10.18 0.99
CA HIS A 226 11.96 11.25 0.04
C HIS A 226 11.87 12.65 0.69
#